data_AF-A0A7H9BQX8-F1
#
_entry.id   AF-A0A7H9BQX8-F1
#
_cell.length_a   1.000
_cell.length_b   1.000
_cell.length_c   1.000
_cell.angle_alpha   90.00
_cell.angle_beta   90.00
_cell.angle_gamma   90.00
#
_symmetry.space_group_name_H-M   'P 1'
#
loop_
_entity.id
_entity.type
_entity.pdbx_description
1 polymer ?
#
loop_
_entity_poly.entity_id
_entity_poly.type
_entity_poly.pdbx_seq_one_letter_code
_entity_poly.pdbx_strand_id
1 'polypeptide(L)'
;MQDVIVGICRFSFLGRCDWAGTAGQGAGAPELLAQRGAMLYAPERLERRFAAFQALCLPSIKAQTDADFRFWLLTSPEMPRPWLDRLRDLCAGVPQIRLIVSDRRETVNALREPLREAAEAAGRPVIQFRVDDDDAFSRHHVARIRRHARRFADLPAFAISYPQGLVMGSYEGEPISYWRAHQPFLGAGAAVRMRGPGRCIYAYNHFQLPRYFPAFTDVDGLGYVQTRWDEGDSVATIVARFPKWFQQLDPAEFQRELAEDFPFLQGVDLGFVERKGAA
;
A
#
# COMPACT_ATOMS: atom_id res chain seq x y z
N MET A 1 -5.29 -27.23 2.77
CA MET A 1 -5.79 -26.01 3.45
C MET A 1 -5.50 -24.83 2.54
N GLN A 2 -6.48 -23.98 2.26
CA GLN A 2 -6.29 -22.80 1.41
C GLN A 2 -5.52 -21.73 2.19
N ASP A 3 -4.51 -21.12 1.58
CA ASP A 3 -3.78 -20.02 2.22
C ASP A 3 -4.70 -18.81 2.40
N VAL A 4 -4.74 -18.27 3.63
CA VAL A 4 -5.43 -17.01 3.92
C VAL A 4 -4.53 -15.84 3.52
N ILE A 5 -5.08 -14.91 2.73
CA ILE A 5 -4.37 -13.72 2.24
C ILE A 5 -4.94 -12.47 2.91
N VAL A 6 -4.05 -11.60 3.40
CA VAL A 6 -4.38 -10.36 4.09
C VAL A 6 -3.62 -9.18 3.46
N GLY A 7 -4.34 -8.26 2.81
CA GLY A 7 -3.81 -6.96 2.43
C GLY A 7 -3.73 -6.04 3.66
N ILE A 8 -2.70 -5.21 3.74
CA ILE A 8 -2.51 -4.27 4.85
C ILE A 8 -2.18 -2.90 4.28
N CYS A 9 -2.95 -1.90 4.71
CA CYS A 9 -2.75 -0.50 4.35
C CYS A 9 -2.81 0.36 5.63
N ARG A 10 -1.91 1.34 5.74
CA ARG A 10 -1.91 2.32 6.84
C ARG A 10 -2.57 3.60 6.32
N PHE A 11 -3.75 3.95 6.81
CA PHE A 11 -4.43 5.17 6.40
C PHE A 11 -4.23 6.25 7.46
N SER A 12 -3.34 7.21 7.18
CA SER A 12 -2.98 8.31 8.10
C SER A 12 -2.81 7.84 9.55
N PHE A 13 -2.02 6.77 9.72
CA PHE A 13 -1.74 6.15 11.01
C PHE A 13 -0.70 6.97 11.78
N LEU A 14 -1.05 7.41 12.99
CA LEU A 14 -0.15 8.14 13.89
C LEU A 14 0.76 7.16 14.63
N GLY A 15 1.86 6.80 13.97
CA GLY A 15 2.88 5.92 14.52
C GLY A 15 4.29 6.23 14.02
N ARG A 16 5.20 5.31 14.28
CA ARG A 16 6.52 5.27 13.67
C ARG A 16 6.36 4.82 12.21
N CYS A 17 6.12 5.78 11.33
CA CYS A 17 6.08 5.56 9.89
C CYS A 17 7.49 5.54 9.31
N ASP A 18 7.64 5.03 8.09
CA ASP A 18 8.89 4.99 7.33
C ASP A 18 9.31 6.39 6.82
N TRP A 19 8.80 7.45 7.45
CA TRP A 19 8.98 8.84 7.06
C TRP A 19 10.43 9.26 7.26
N ALA A 20 11.07 9.73 6.18
CA ALA A 20 12.50 10.05 6.13
C ALA A 20 12.94 11.02 7.24
N GLY A 21 12.06 11.93 7.70
CA GLY A 21 12.35 12.87 8.79
C GLY A 21 12.44 12.26 10.19
N THR A 22 12.21 10.94 10.36
CA THR A 22 12.02 10.33 11.70
C THR A 22 12.74 8.99 11.90
N ALA A 23 13.57 8.58 10.95
CA ALA A 23 14.45 7.42 11.11
C ALA A 23 15.46 7.67 12.25
N GLY A 24 15.15 7.22 13.46
CA GLY A 24 16.07 7.22 14.61
C GLY A 24 15.70 8.07 15.81
N GLN A 25 14.61 8.85 15.77
CA GLN A 25 14.14 9.62 16.94
C GLN A 25 13.13 8.82 17.75
N GLY A 26 13.30 8.78 19.08
CA GLY A 26 12.44 8.05 20.00
C GLY A 26 10.98 8.51 19.87
N ALA A 27 10.11 7.63 19.38
CA ALA A 27 8.73 7.93 18.99
C ALA A 27 7.75 8.10 20.18
N GLY A 28 8.24 8.54 21.34
CA GLY A 28 7.48 8.54 22.60
C GLY A 28 7.28 9.90 23.26
N ALA A 29 7.91 10.98 22.77
CA ALA A 29 7.71 12.30 23.35
C ALA A 29 6.31 12.82 22.99
N PRO A 30 5.45 13.16 23.97
CA PRO A 30 4.08 13.63 23.71
C PRO A 30 4.01 14.83 22.76
N GLU A 31 4.98 15.75 22.85
CA GLU A 31 5.08 16.92 21.98
C GLU A 31 5.34 16.55 20.52
N LEU A 32 6.21 15.56 20.26
CA LEU A 32 6.52 15.08 18.92
C LEU A 32 5.31 14.37 18.30
N LEU A 33 4.54 13.63 19.11
CA LEU A 33 3.29 13.01 18.65
C LEU A 33 2.22 14.06 18.33
N ALA A 34 2.10 15.12 19.14
CA ALA A 34 1.17 16.21 18.90
C ALA A 34 1.51 16.97 17.60
N GLN A 35 2.78 17.33 17.40
CA GLN A 35 3.24 17.97 16.16
C GLN A 35 2.97 17.10 14.92
N ARG A 36 3.26 15.79 15.03
CA ARG A 36 2.97 14.83 13.95
C ARG A 36 1.48 14.73 13.69
N GLY A 37 0.66 14.64 14.74
CA GLY A 37 -0.80 14.58 14.61
C GLY A 37 -1.36 15.80 13.87
N ALA A 38 -0.87 17.00 14.19
CA ALA A 38 -1.28 18.23 13.52
C ALA A 38 -0.98 18.22 12.00
N MET A 39 0.22 17.77 11.60
CA MET A 39 0.58 17.66 10.18
C MET A 39 -0.17 16.51 9.49
N LEU A 40 -0.26 15.34 10.15
CA LEU A 40 -0.86 14.13 9.61
C LEU A 40 -2.37 14.31 9.33
N TYR A 41 -3.04 15.05 10.20
CA TYR A 41 -4.48 15.31 10.17
C TYR A 41 -4.86 16.72 9.70
N ALA A 42 -3.92 17.45 9.10
CA ALA A 42 -4.23 18.71 8.42
C ALA A 42 -5.35 18.48 7.39
N PRO A 43 -6.41 19.32 7.36
CA PRO A 43 -7.56 19.11 6.48
C PRO A 43 -7.19 18.97 5.00
N GLU A 44 -6.27 19.80 4.47
CA GLU A 44 -5.86 19.68 3.07
C GLU A 44 -5.21 18.34 2.74
N ARG A 45 -4.36 17.85 3.65
CA ARG A 45 -3.68 16.55 3.51
C ARG A 45 -4.68 15.41 3.54
N LEU A 46 -5.61 15.43 4.50
CA LEU A 46 -6.63 14.39 4.59
C LEU A 46 -7.52 14.36 3.34
N GLU A 47 -7.97 15.51 2.83
CA GLU A 47 -8.74 15.52 1.56
C GLU A 47 -7.98 14.84 0.42
N ARG A 48 -6.68 15.12 0.27
CA ARG A 48 -5.86 14.50 -0.77
C ARG A 48 -5.68 13.00 -0.53
N ARG A 49 -5.42 12.54 0.71
CA ARG A 49 -5.36 11.10 1.03
C ARG A 49 -6.70 10.40 0.75
N PHE A 50 -7.83 11.03 1.08
CA PHE A 50 -9.14 10.48 0.74
C PHE A 50 -9.40 10.44 -0.76
N ALA A 51 -8.98 11.46 -1.51
CA ALA A 51 -9.08 11.46 -2.97
C ALA A 51 -8.26 10.30 -3.57
N ALA A 52 -7.00 10.16 -3.16
CA ALA A 52 -6.12 9.09 -3.63
C ALA A 52 -6.66 7.69 -3.25
N PHE A 53 -7.10 7.49 -2.01
CA PHE A 53 -7.69 6.24 -1.56
C PHE A 53 -8.94 5.86 -2.35
N GLN A 54 -9.84 6.81 -2.59
CA GLN A 54 -11.07 6.54 -3.35
C GLN A 54 -10.81 6.32 -4.83
N ALA A 55 -9.78 6.95 -5.41
CA ALA A 55 -9.45 6.82 -6.83
C ALA A 55 -8.59 5.57 -7.13
N LEU A 56 -7.68 5.19 -6.23
CA LEU A 56 -6.68 4.15 -6.47
C LEU A 56 -6.87 2.91 -5.61
N CYS A 57 -6.65 3.03 -4.30
CA CYS A 57 -6.56 1.89 -3.41
C CYS A 57 -7.91 1.18 -3.25
N LEU A 58 -8.99 1.90 -2.94
CA LEU A 58 -10.32 1.33 -2.72
C LEU A 58 -10.88 0.60 -3.97
N PRO A 59 -10.80 1.16 -5.19
CA PRO A 59 -11.17 0.44 -6.40
C PRO A 59 -10.33 -0.82 -6.64
N SER A 60 -9.02 -0.79 -6.34
CA SER A 60 -8.15 -1.96 -6.50
C SER A 60 -8.54 -3.13 -5.57
N ILE A 61 -9.04 -2.82 -4.37
CA ILE A 61 -9.61 -3.82 -3.44
C ILE A 61 -10.89 -4.42 -4.04
N LYS A 62 -11.81 -3.57 -4.53
CA LYS A 62 -13.12 -3.98 -5.07
C LYS A 62 -13.00 -4.79 -6.36
N ALA A 63 -12.00 -4.50 -7.19
CA ALA A 63 -11.86 -5.08 -8.52
C ALA A 63 -11.26 -6.51 -8.55
N GLN A 64 -10.83 -7.04 -7.39
CA GLN A 64 -10.13 -8.32 -7.33
C GLN A 64 -10.93 -9.45 -7.99
N THR A 65 -10.30 -10.18 -8.92
CA THR A 65 -10.92 -11.36 -9.57
C THR A 65 -11.07 -12.54 -8.64
N ASP A 66 -10.32 -12.53 -7.53
CA ASP A 66 -10.44 -13.48 -6.44
C ASP A 66 -10.80 -12.71 -5.16
N ALA A 67 -12.07 -12.79 -4.78
CA ALA A 67 -12.65 -12.03 -3.67
C ALA A 67 -12.39 -12.66 -2.29
N ASP A 68 -11.77 -13.85 -2.23
CA ASP A 68 -11.51 -14.60 -0.99
C ASP A 68 -10.22 -14.13 -0.30
N PHE A 69 -10.26 -12.91 0.20
CA PHE A 69 -9.17 -12.32 0.98
C PHE A 69 -9.71 -11.35 2.02
N ARG A 70 -8.83 -10.93 2.95
CA ARG A 70 -9.11 -9.85 3.89
C ARG A 70 -8.22 -8.65 3.57
N PHE A 71 -8.69 -7.46 3.87
CA PHE A 71 -7.92 -6.23 3.72
C PHE A 71 -8.03 -5.41 4.99
N TRP A 72 -6.90 -5.13 5.64
CA TRP A 72 -6.86 -4.43 6.92
C TRP A 72 -6.38 -3.01 6.72
N LEU A 73 -7.26 -2.07 7.06
CA LEU A 73 -6.95 -0.65 7.05
C LEU A 73 -6.63 -0.21 8.48
N LEU A 74 -5.37 0.16 8.73
CA LEU A 74 -4.91 0.58 10.05
C LEU A 74 -4.91 2.10 10.16
N THR A 75 -5.55 2.63 11.21
CA THR A 75 -5.49 4.04 11.58
C THR A 75 -5.44 4.22 13.10
N SER A 76 -5.44 5.47 13.57
CA SER A 76 -5.23 5.82 14.99
C SER A 76 -6.45 6.53 15.58
N PRO A 77 -6.69 6.41 16.90
CA PRO A 77 -7.84 7.01 17.57
C PRO A 77 -7.82 8.55 17.54
N GLU A 78 -6.67 9.16 17.26
CA GLU A 78 -6.50 10.62 17.15
C GLU A 78 -7.04 11.20 15.84
N MET A 79 -7.37 10.37 14.84
CA MET A 79 -8.01 10.88 13.62
C MET A 79 -9.29 11.64 13.99
N PRO A 80 -9.48 12.89 13.52
CA PRO A 80 -10.65 13.67 13.90
C PRO A 80 -11.93 12.96 13.46
N ARG A 81 -12.94 12.96 14.33
CA ARG A 81 -14.16 12.15 14.19
C ARG A 81 -14.83 12.26 12.81
N PRO A 82 -15.01 13.45 12.19
CA PRO A 82 -15.63 13.53 10.85
C PRO A 82 -14.87 12.72 9.78
N TRP A 83 -13.54 12.69 9.85
CA TRP A 83 -12.71 11.92 8.92
C TRP A 83 -12.76 10.43 9.20
N LEU A 84 -12.77 10.03 10.48
CA LEU A 84 -12.88 8.63 10.85
C LEU A 84 -14.25 8.05 10.45
N ASP A 85 -15.32 8.84 10.60
CA ASP A 85 -16.66 8.45 10.18
C ASP A 85 -16.74 8.35 8.65
N ARG A 86 -16.17 9.31 7.90
CA ARG A 86 -16.01 9.22 6.44
C ARG A 86 -15.24 7.96 6.01
N LEU A 87 -14.16 7.61 6.71
CA LEU A 87 -13.38 6.40 6.43
C LEU A 87 -14.20 5.12 6.66
N ARG A 88 -14.98 5.08 7.75
CA ARG A 88 -15.89 3.96 8.05
C ARG A 88 -16.94 3.81 6.95
N ASP A 89 -17.57 4.90 6.53
CA ASP A 89 -18.61 4.88 5.50
C ASP A 89 -18.08 4.35 4.16
N LEU A 90 -16.89 4.80 3.74
CA LEU A 90 -16.25 4.29 2.52
C LEU A 90 -15.94 2.80 2.57
N CYS A 91 -15.61 2.27 3.77
CA CYS A 91 -15.27 0.87 3.97
C CYS A 91 -16.51 -0.03 4.17
N ALA A 92 -17.63 0.51 4.65
CA ALA A 92 -18.79 -0.27 5.09
C ALA A 92 -19.38 -1.19 4.00
N GLY A 93 -19.29 -0.79 2.73
CA GLY A 93 -19.78 -1.55 1.58
C GLY A 93 -18.81 -2.60 1.02
N VAL A 94 -17.63 -2.79 1.62
CA VAL A 94 -16.59 -3.69 1.09
C VAL A 94 -16.29 -4.81 2.09
N PRO A 95 -16.82 -6.03 1.88
CA PRO A 95 -16.78 -7.10 2.89
C PRO A 95 -15.37 -7.57 3.24
N GLN A 96 -14.40 -7.36 2.36
CA GLN A 96 -13.00 -7.68 2.62
C GLN A 96 -12.36 -6.72 3.62
N ILE A 97 -12.85 -5.48 3.74
CA ILE A 97 -12.19 -4.44 4.54
C ILE A 97 -12.54 -4.58 6.02
N ARG A 98 -11.51 -4.67 6.85
CA ARG A 98 -11.57 -4.50 8.30
C ARG A 98 -10.81 -3.23 8.67
N LEU A 99 -11.52 -2.23 9.18
CA LEU A 99 -10.90 -1.05 9.80
C LEU A 99 -10.39 -1.40 11.19
N ILE A 100 -9.11 -1.15 11.44
CA ILE A 100 -8.44 -1.35 12.73
C ILE A 100 -8.01 0.02 13.24
N VAL A 101 -8.61 0.47 14.34
CA VAL A 101 -8.22 1.70 15.05
C VAL A 101 -7.36 1.28 16.24
N SER A 102 -6.09 1.66 16.25
CA SER A 102 -5.14 1.22 17.29
C SER A 102 -4.41 2.40 17.95
N ASP A 103 -4.32 2.36 19.28
CA ASP A 103 -3.54 3.29 20.11
C ASP A 103 -2.03 2.98 20.09
N ARG A 104 -1.64 1.85 19.50
CA ARG A 104 -0.24 1.44 19.37
C ARG A 104 0.46 2.34 18.36
N ARG A 105 1.72 2.66 18.62
CA ARG A 105 2.53 3.55 17.76
C ARG A 105 3.41 2.82 16.77
N GLU A 106 3.41 1.49 16.79
CA GLU A 106 4.15 0.68 15.82
C GLU A 106 3.19 -0.27 15.13
N THR A 107 3.16 -0.26 13.79
CA THR A 107 2.31 -1.14 12.99
C THR A 107 2.49 -2.61 13.36
N VAL A 108 3.74 -3.03 13.63
CA VAL A 108 4.05 -4.41 14.05
C VAL A 108 3.41 -4.81 15.37
N ASN A 109 3.18 -3.87 16.28
CA ASN A 109 2.52 -4.12 17.56
C ASN A 109 1.00 -3.98 17.41
N ALA A 110 0.53 -3.00 16.64
CA ALA A 110 -0.90 -2.80 16.34
C ALA A 110 -1.54 -4.04 15.69
N LEU A 111 -0.80 -4.73 14.81
CA LEU A 111 -1.31 -5.87 14.04
C LEU A 111 -0.91 -7.23 14.59
N ARG A 112 -0.17 -7.30 15.71
CA ARG A 112 0.33 -8.58 16.26
C ARG A 112 -0.80 -9.55 16.60
N GLU A 113 -1.73 -9.12 17.45
CA GLU A 113 -2.85 -9.98 17.88
C GLU A 113 -3.79 -10.32 16.69
N PRO A 114 -4.24 -9.35 15.86
CA PRO A 114 -5.03 -9.68 14.66
C PRO A 114 -4.36 -10.72 13.75
N LEU A 115 -3.05 -10.61 13.52
CA LEU A 115 -2.29 -11.59 12.72
C LEU A 115 -2.16 -12.94 13.41
N ARG A 116 -2.08 -12.97 14.75
CA ARG A 116 -2.03 -14.23 15.51
C ARG A 116 -3.37 -14.96 15.42
N GLU A 117 -4.47 -14.27 15.68
CA GLU A 117 -5.84 -14.79 15.55
C GLU A 117 -6.10 -15.32 14.13
N ALA A 118 -5.71 -14.55 13.10
CA ALA A 118 -5.87 -14.96 11.71
C ALA A 118 -5.04 -16.22 11.39
N ALA A 119 -3.84 -16.34 11.95
CA ALA A 119 -2.99 -17.51 11.77
C ALA A 119 -3.51 -18.74 12.53
N GLU A 120 -4.02 -18.56 13.75
CA GLU A 120 -4.67 -19.61 14.54
C GLU A 120 -5.89 -20.17 13.81
N ALA A 121 -6.78 -19.29 13.31
CA ALA A 121 -7.94 -19.69 12.51
C ALA A 121 -7.56 -20.38 11.19
N ALA A 122 -6.44 -20.00 10.58
CA ALA A 122 -5.94 -20.60 9.34
C ALA A 122 -5.08 -21.85 9.56
N GLY A 123 -4.75 -22.21 10.80
CA GLY A 123 -3.81 -23.29 11.14
C GLY A 123 -2.36 -23.06 10.70
N ARG A 124 -2.01 -21.86 10.20
CA ARG A 124 -0.66 -21.46 9.76
C ARG A 124 -0.57 -19.94 9.60
N PRO A 125 0.65 -19.35 9.56
CA PRO A 125 0.81 -17.93 9.25
C PRO A 125 0.15 -17.53 7.91
N VAL A 126 -0.64 -16.46 7.94
CA VAL A 126 -1.29 -15.88 6.75
C VAL A 126 -0.26 -15.26 5.81
N ILE A 127 -0.59 -15.20 4.51
CA ILE A 127 0.17 -14.43 3.53
C ILE A 127 -0.28 -12.97 3.64
N GLN A 128 0.67 -12.07 3.82
CA GLN A 128 0.41 -10.63 3.91
C GLN A 128 0.88 -9.95 2.63
N PHE A 129 0.16 -8.96 2.14
CA PHE A 129 0.69 -7.98 1.20
C PHE A 129 0.47 -6.57 1.73
N ARG A 130 1.33 -5.62 1.35
CA ARG A 130 1.19 -4.22 1.73
C ARG A 130 0.85 -3.35 0.54
N VAL A 131 0.11 -2.27 0.79
CA VAL A 131 -0.13 -1.19 -0.17
C VAL A 131 -0.33 0.10 0.61
N ASP A 132 0.17 1.21 0.08
CA ASP A 132 -0.08 2.53 0.65
C ASP A 132 -1.43 3.08 0.09
N ASP A 133 -2.14 3.94 0.83
CA ASP A 133 -3.52 4.35 0.46
C ASP A 133 -3.59 5.21 -0.82
N ASP A 134 -2.46 5.66 -1.33
CA ASP A 134 -2.29 6.40 -2.58
C ASP A 134 -1.71 5.56 -3.73
N ASP A 135 -1.65 4.24 -3.57
CA ASP A 135 -1.24 3.31 -4.62
C ASP A 135 -2.39 2.33 -4.97
N ALA A 136 -2.28 1.69 -6.12
CA ALA A 136 -3.17 0.61 -6.54
C ALA A 136 -2.38 -0.67 -6.86
N PHE A 137 -3.02 -1.82 -6.64
CA PHE A 137 -2.49 -3.13 -7.01
C PHE A 137 -3.40 -3.79 -8.06
N SER A 138 -2.82 -4.67 -8.89
CA SER A 138 -3.56 -5.30 -10.00
C SER A 138 -4.82 -6.01 -9.51
N ARG A 139 -5.88 -5.99 -10.32
CA ARG A 139 -7.11 -6.76 -10.07
C ARG A 139 -6.87 -8.28 -9.98
N HIS A 140 -5.73 -8.77 -10.45
CA HIS A 140 -5.34 -10.17 -10.39
C HIS A 140 -4.43 -10.50 -9.20
N HIS A 141 -4.07 -9.53 -8.38
CA HIS A 141 -3.04 -9.66 -7.35
C HIS A 141 -3.31 -10.83 -6.39
N VAL A 142 -4.50 -10.90 -5.82
CA VAL A 142 -4.88 -11.97 -4.89
C VAL A 142 -4.87 -13.33 -5.57
N ALA A 143 -5.39 -13.43 -6.80
CA ALA A 143 -5.37 -14.66 -7.59
C ALA A 143 -3.94 -15.13 -7.91
N ARG A 144 -3.06 -14.20 -8.30
CA ARG A 144 -1.64 -14.47 -8.59
C ARG A 144 -0.90 -14.92 -7.33
N ILE A 145 -1.12 -14.29 -6.16
CA ILE A 145 -0.49 -14.71 -4.90
C ILE A 145 -0.88 -16.15 -4.59
N ARG A 146 -2.16 -16.49 -4.61
CA ARG A 146 -2.64 -17.85 -4.29
C ARG A 146 -2.15 -18.89 -5.26
N ARG A 147 -2.13 -18.56 -6.56
CA ARG A 147 -1.56 -19.42 -7.60
C ARG A 147 -0.10 -19.77 -7.30
N HIS A 148 0.71 -18.78 -6.92
CA HIS A 148 2.14 -19.00 -6.62
C HIS A 148 2.37 -19.63 -5.26
N ALA A 149 1.62 -19.24 -4.23
CA ALA A 149 1.69 -19.82 -2.89
C ALA A 149 1.50 -21.34 -2.88
N ARG A 150 0.62 -21.86 -3.77
CA ARG A 150 0.44 -23.31 -3.98
C ARG A 150 1.72 -24.02 -4.42
N ARG A 151 2.60 -23.36 -5.16
CA ARG A 151 3.91 -23.91 -5.59
C ARG A 151 4.94 -23.92 -4.46
N PHE A 152 4.70 -23.17 -3.40
CA PHE A 152 5.58 -23.01 -2.24
C PHE A 152 4.91 -23.53 -0.97
N ALA A 153 4.04 -24.53 -1.08
CA ALA A 153 3.20 -25.01 0.02
C ALA A 153 4.03 -25.54 1.20
N ASP A 154 5.17 -26.14 0.89
CA ASP A 154 6.17 -26.75 1.78
C ASP A 154 7.11 -25.72 2.45
N LEU A 155 7.28 -24.53 1.87
CA LEU A 155 8.12 -23.50 2.45
C LEU A 155 7.45 -22.86 3.68
N PRO A 156 8.08 -22.79 4.86
CA PRO A 156 7.47 -22.16 6.03
C PRO A 156 7.29 -20.64 5.86
N ALA A 157 8.11 -20.01 5.00
CA ALA A 157 8.06 -18.59 4.70
C ALA A 157 8.61 -18.33 3.31
N PHE A 158 8.04 -17.34 2.61
CA PHE A 158 8.47 -16.90 1.29
C PHE A 158 8.02 -15.46 1.05
N ALA A 159 8.61 -14.78 0.09
CA ALA A 159 8.19 -13.48 -0.40
C ALA A 159 7.85 -13.54 -1.90
N ILE A 160 6.84 -12.79 -2.33
CA ILE A 160 6.40 -12.68 -3.73
C ILE A 160 6.36 -11.21 -4.12
N SER A 161 6.78 -10.90 -5.35
CA SER A 161 6.54 -9.58 -5.94
C SER A 161 6.21 -9.65 -7.42
N TYR A 162 5.63 -8.54 -7.92
CA TYR A 162 5.24 -8.31 -9.31
C TYR A 162 5.90 -6.99 -9.75
N PRO A 163 7.02 -7.04 -10.48
CA PRO A 163 7.90 -5.89 -10.63
C PRO A 163 7.46 -4.94 -11.73
N GLN A 164 6.69 -5.39 -12.72
CA GLN A 164 6.19 -4.51 -13.76
C GLN A 164 5.08 -3.64 -13.18
N GLY A 165 5.10 -2.34 -13.43
CA GLY A 165 4.06 -1.47 -12.95
C GLY A 165 4.07 -0.13 -13.68
N LEU A 166 3.13 0.71 -13.30
CA LEU A 166 3.05 2.08 -13.79
C LEU A 166 3.34 3.03 -12.64
N VAL A 167 4.02 4.14 -12.95
CA VAL A 167 4.29 5.21 -12.00
C VAL A 167 3.75 6.49 -12.58
N MET A 168 3.03 7.24 -11.76
CA MET A 168 2.48 8.53 -12.16
C MET A 168 2.60 9.58 -11.05
N GLY A 169 2.62 10.84 -11.45
CA GLY A 169 2.51 11.94 -10.53
C GLY A 169 3.21 13.20 -11.02
N SER A 170 3.08 14.24 -10.20
CA SER A 170 3.63 15.57 -10.41
C SER A 170 4.68 15.86 -9.33
N TYR A 171 5.80 16.46 -9.73
CA TYR A 171 6.83 16.93 -8.81
C TYR A 171 6.96 18.44 -8.98
N GLU A 172 6.99 19.17 -7.86
CA GLU A 172 7.31 20.60 -7.84
C GLU A 172 6.43 21.49 -8.76
N GLY A 173 5.20 21.05 -9.08
CA GLY A 173 4.28 21.79 -9.96
C GLY A 173 4.42 21.47 -11.45
N GLU A 174 5.29 20.53 -11.82
CA GLU A 174 5.37 20.00 -13.19
C GLU A 174 4.07 19.26 -13.59
N PRO A 175 3.74 19.21 -14.89
CA PRO A 175 2.64 18.38 -15.36
C PRO A 175 2.78 16.92 -14.92
N ILE A 176 1.65 16.22 -14.81
CA ILE A 176 1.65 14.79 -14.51
C ILE A 176 2.49 14.04 -15.55
N SER A 177 3.45 13.26 -15.07
CA SER A 177 4.24 12.35 -15.90
C SER A 177 3.80 10.91 -15.68
N TYR A 178 3.87 10.09 -16.73
CA TYR A 178 3.49 8.68 -16.71
C TYR A 178 4.67 7.82 -17.15
N TRP A 179 4.88 6.71 -16.44
CA TRP A 179 6.03 5.86 -16.66
C TRP A 179 5.66 4.39 -16.53
N ARG A 180 6.19 3.56 -17.44
CA ARG A 180 6.33 2.12 -17.20
C ARG A 180 7.57 1.89 -16.35
N ALA A 181 7.42 1.13 -15.29
CA ALA A 181 8.44 0.84 -14.30
C ALA A 181 8.68 -0.67 -14.18
N HIS A 182 9.91 -1.02 -13.81
CA HIS A 182 10.27 -2.36 -13.38
C HIS A 182 11.00 -2.28 -12.04
N GLN A 183 10.28 -2.59 -10.95
CA GLN A 183 10.80 -2.50 -9.58
C GLN A 183 10.20 -3.62 -8.70
N PRO A 184 10.95 -4.70 -8.42
CA PRO A 184 10.48 -5.78 -7.56
C PRO A 184 10.36 -5.34 -6.11
N PHE A 185 9.49 -6.05 -5.38
CA PHE A 185 9.21 -5.84 -3.96
C PHE A 185 8.81 -4.40 -3.57
N LEU A 186 8.21 -3.63 -4.48
CA LEU A 186 7.67 -2.31 -4.18
C LEU A 186 6.59 -2.35 -3.09
N GLY A 187 6.47 -1.26 -2.32
CA GLY A 187 5.46 -1.07 -1.28
C GLY A 187 4.00 -1.19 -1.74
N ALA A 188 3.74 -1.25 -3.06
CA ALA A 188 2.45 -1.50 -3.68
C ALA A 188 2.35 -2.97 -4.15
N GLY A 189 2.02 -3.87 -3.23
CA GLY A 189 1.77 -5.29 -3.53
C GLY A 189 2.92 -6.25 -3.21
N ALA A 190 4.02 -5.82 -2.58
CA ALA A 190 4.98 -6.77 -2.03
C ALA A 190 4.28 -7.70 -1.01
N ALA A 191 4.46 -9.01 -1.18
CA ALA A 191 3.79 -10.03 -0.37
C ALA A 191 4.77 -10.95 0.35
N VAL A 192 4.38 -11.47 1.51
CA VAL A 192 5.20 -12.36 2.33
C VAL A 192 4.35 -13.29 3.19
N ARG A 193 4.74 -14.56 3.30
CA ARG A 193 4.34 -15.44 4.40
C ARG A 193 5.45 -15.45 5.44
N MET A 194 5.14 -15.05 6.67
CA MET A 194 6.10 -15.03 7.77
C MET A 194 6.31 -16.42 8.37
N ARG A 195 7.48 -16.67 8.97
CA ARG A 195 7.79 -17.94 9.66
C ARG A 195 6.93 -18.17 10.91
N GLY A 196 6.54 -17.09 11.60
CA GLY A 196 5.82 -17.15 12.86
C GLY A 196 4.49 -16.41 12.80
N PRO A 197 3.49 -16.84 13.58
CA PRO A 197 2.22 -16.13 13.68
C PRO A 197 2.43 -14.74 14.30
N GLY A 198 1.55 -13.79 14.00
CA GLY A 198 1.61 -12.45 14.59
C GLY A 198 2.72 -11.52 14.09
N ARG A 199 3.59 -11.97 13.16
CA ARG A 199 4.65 -11.14 12.57
C ARG A 199 4.11 -10.36 11.38
N CYS A 200 4.27 -9.04 11.42
CA CYS A 200 3.74 -8.13 10.41
C CYS A 200 4.75 -7.86 9.27
N ILE A 201 4.28 -7.72 8.03
CA ILE A 201 5.09 -7.35 6.85
C ILE A 201 5.92 -6.07 7.06
N TYR A 202 5.40 -5.10 7.81
CA TYR A 202 6.10 -3.86 8.14
C TYR A 202 7.27 -4.03 9.14
N ALA A 203 7.55 -5.25 9.61
CA ALA A 203 8.78 -5.55 10.35
C ALA A 203 10.03 -5.51 9.47
N TYR A 204 9.87 -5.52 8.15
CA TYR A 204 10.94 -5.44 7.17
C TYR A 204 10.68 -4.29 6.20
N ASN A 205 11.75 -3.62 5.79
CA ASN A 205 11.67 -2.80 4.58
C ASN A 205 11.34 -3.74 3.41
N HIS A 206 10.36 -3.37 2.59
CA HIS A 206 9.85 -4.25 1.53
C HIS A 206 10.94 -4.64 0.51
N PHE A 207 11.85 -3.73 0.16
CA PHE A 207 12.98 -4.05 -0.73
C PHE A 207 13.97 -5.05 -0.12
N GLN A 208 13.96 -5.21 1.20
CA GLN A 208 14.86 -6.12 1.90
C GLN A 208 14.24 -7.50 2.11
N LEU A 209 12.98 -7.75 1.76
CA LEU A 209 12.36 -9.07 1.89
C LEU A 209 13.20 -10.21 1.28
N PRO A 210 13.81 -10.06 0.08
CA PRO A 210 14.67 -11.10 -0.51
C PRO A 210 15.93 -11.42 0.31
N ARG A 211 16.35 -10.55 1.23
CA ARG A 211 17.48 -10.82 2.13
C ARG A 211 17.11 -11.83 3.22
N TYR A 212 15.82 -11.96 3.56
CA TYR A 212 15.35 -12.71 4.73
C TYR A 212 14.49 -13.93 4.37
N PHE A 213 13.93 -13.97 3.15
CA PHE A 213 12.99 -14.98 2.70
C PHE A 213 13.37 -15.52 1.31
N PRO A 214 13.12 -16.82 1.03
CA PRO A 214 13.03 -17.30 -0.35
C PRO A 214 12.06 -16.40 -1.12
N ALA A 215 12.51 -15.85 -2.24
CA ALA A 215 11.82 -14.79 -2.94
C ALA A 215 11.52 -15.20 -4.38
N PHE A 216 10.28 -14.97 -4.81
CA PHE A 216 9.82 -15.19 -6.17
C PHE A 216 9.34 -13.86 -6.77
N THR A 217 9.76 -13.58 -8.00
CA THR A 217 9.33 -12.40 -8.75
C THR A 217 8.66 -12.88 -10.02
N ASP A 218 7.37 -12.58 -10.17
CA ASP A 218 6.61 -12.89 -11.37
C ASP A 218 6.57 -11.67 -12.26
N VAL A 219 7.18 -11.77 -13.44
CA VAL A 219 7.23 -10.67 -14.41
C VAL A 219 5.98 -10.60 -15.29
N ASP A 220 5.01 -11.51 -15.14
CA ASP A 220 3.83 -11.52 -15.99
C ASP A 220 2.77 -10.50 -15.55
N GLY A 221 2.47 -9.55 -16.45
CA GLY A 221 1.47 -8.50 -16.25
C GLY A 221 1.90 -7.41 -15.28
N LEU A 222 1.08 -6.36 -15.16
CA LEU A 222 1.36 -5.26 -14.25
C LEU A 222 0.97 -5.64 -12.81
N GLY A 223 1.80 -5.26 -11.85
CA GLY A 223 1.63 -5.50 -10.42
C GLY A 223 1.02 -4.31 -9.68
N TYR A 224 1.43 -3.10 -10.05
CA TYR A 224 1.07 -1.88 -9.33
C TYR A 224 0.88 -0.65 -10.24
N VAL A 225 0.08 0.31 -9.74
CA VAL A 225 0.18 1.73 -10.11
C VAL A 225 0.64 2.46 -8.85
N GLN A 226 1.79 3.12 -8.92
CA GLN A 226 2.34 3.90 -7.82
C GLN A 226 2.19 5.40 -8.10
N THR A 227 1.73 6.15 -7.11
CA THR A 227 1.80 7.61 -7.16
C THR A 227 3.12 8.12 -6.58
N ARG A 228 3.65 9.18 -7.18
CA ARG A 228 4.75 9.95 -6.63
C ARG A 228 4.45 11.43 -6.77
N TRP A 229 4.15 12.04 -5.65
CA TRP A 229 3.61 13.38 -5.49
C TRP A 229 4.09 13.95 -4.18
N ASP A 230 4.10 15.28 -4.04
CA ASP A 230 4.67 16.05 -2.92
C ASP A 230 4.22 15.66 -1.51
N GLU A 231 3.06 15.01 -1.36
CA GLU A 231 2.55 14.50 -0.08
C GLU A 231 2.85 13.02 0.19
N GLY A 232 3.45 12.32 -0.78
CA GLY A 232 3.84 10.93 -0.62
C GLY A 232 5.00 10.76 0.37
N ASP A 233 4.99 9.67 1.13
CA ASP A 233 6.07 9.34 2.07
C ASP A 233 7.44 9.10 1.38
N SER A 234 7.44 8.96 0.04
CA SER A 234 8.62 8.77 -0.79
C SER A 234 9.28 10.06 -1.30
N VAL A 235 8.73 11.24 -0.97
CA VAL A 235 9.14 12.55 -1.51
C VAL A 235 10.52 12.99 -1.05
N ALA A 236 10.92 12.61 0.16
CA ALA A 236 12.06 13.23 0.83
C ALA A 236 13.46 12.84 0.30
N THR A 237 13.59 12.01 -0.74
CA THR A 237 14.93 11.50 -1.16
C THR A 237 15.18 11.40 -2.66
N ILE A 238 14.24 11.72 -3.54
CA ILE A 238 14.45 11.53 -4.98
C ILE A 238 14.27 12.85 -5.71
N VAL A 239 15.37 13.62 -5.80
CA VAL A 239 15.62 14.48 -6.95
C VAL A 239 15.43 13.58 -8.17
N ALA A 240 14.33 13.75 -8.90
CA ALA A 240 13.80 12.79 -9.88
C ALA A 240 14.80 12.48 -11.01
N ARG A 241 15.64 11.47 -10.79
CA ARG A 241 16.22 10.66 -11.86
C ARG A 241 15.61 9.27 -11.71
N PHE A 242 14.52 9.02 -12.42
CA PHE A 242 14.02 7.67 -12.57
C PHE A 242 15.15 6.75 -13.07
N PRO A 243 15.17 5.47 -12.66
CA PRO A 243 16.13 4.54 -13.20
C PRO A 243 16.08 4.54 -14.73
N LYS A 244 17.23 4.38 -15.39
CA LYS A 244 17.34 4.47 -16.86
C LYS A 244 16.46 3.48 -17.63
N TRP A 245 16.00 2.42 -16.97
CA TRP A 245 15.13 1.41 -17.54
C TRP A 245 13.63 1.72 -17.39
N PHE A 246 13.26 2.83 -16.72
CA PHE A 246 11.89 3.30 -16.73
C PHE A 246 11.61 3.96 -18.08
N GLN A 247 10.44 3.70 -18.64
CA GLN A 247 10.04 4.20 -19.95
C GLN A 247 8.93 5.22 -19.75
N GLN A 248 9.14 6.45 -20.25
CA GLN A 248 8.09 7.45 -20.23
C GLN A 248 6.97 7.02 -21.18
N LEU A 249 5.73 7.25 -20.77
CA LEU A 249 4.54 6.98 -21.56
C LEU A 249 3.82 8.30 -21.84
N ASP A 250 3.19 8.39 -23.00
CA ASP A 250 2.17 9.43 -23.21
C ASP A 250 0.87 9.08 -22.44
N PRO A 251 -0.05 10.04 -22.23
CA PRO A 251 -1.29 9.78 -21.49
C PRO A 251 -2.18 8.70 -22.13
N ALA A 252 -2.22 8.61 -23.46
CA ALA A 252 -3.04 7.63 -24.17
C ALA A 252 -2.44 6.22 -24.06
N GLU A 253 -1.11 6.09 -24.10
CA GLU A 253 -0.37 4.86 -23.81
C GLU A 253 -0.64 4.38 -22.39
N PHE A 254 -0.51 5.27 -21.40
CA PHE A 254 -0.82 4.95 -20.01
C PHE A 254 -2.26 4.41 -19.86
N GLN A 255 -3.25 5.07 -20.48
CA GLN A 255 -4.64 4.60 -20.43
C GLN A 255 -4.85 3.23 -21.11
N ARG A 256 -4.08 2.90 -22.16
CA ARG A 256 -4.10 1.57 -22.78
C ARG A 256 -3.48 0.51 -21.86
N GLU A 257 -2.37 0.81 -21.20
CA GLU A 257 -1.69 -0.11 -20.27
C GLU A 257 -2.56 -0.48 -19.06
N LEU A 258 -3.46 0.40 -18.64
CA LEU A 258 -4.39 0.14 -17.53
C LEU A 258 -5.42 -0.96 -17.85
N ALA A 259 -5.71 -1.25 -19.12
CA ALA A 259 -6.91 -1.98 -19.54
C ALA A 259 -7.10 -3.36 -18.89
N GLU A 260 -6.01 -4.12 -18.71
CA GLU A 260 -6.09 -5.49 -18.17
C GLU A 260 -6.05 -5.50 -16.64
N ASP A 261 -4.98 -4.94 -16.06
CA ASP A 261 -4.69 -5.05 -14.63
C ASP A 261 -5.39 -3.98 -13.77
N PHE A 262 -5.73 -2.83 -14.37
CA PHE A 262 -6.31 -1.66 -13.70
C PHE A 262 -7.48 -1.02 -14.47
N PRO A 263 -8.45 -1.79 -15.00
CA PRO A 263 -9.55 -1.23 -15.79
C PRO A 263 -10.38 -0.19 -15.02
N PHE A 264 -10.39 -0.29 -13.69
CA PHE A 264 -11.05 0.64 -12.78
C PHE A 264 -10.40 2.03 -12.71
N LEU A 265 -9.22 2.23 -13.29
CA LEU A 265 -8.54 3.52 -13.41
C LEU A 265 -8.69 4.17 -14.78
N GLN A 266 -9.25 3.45 -15.77
CA GLN A 266 -9.43 4.01 -17.10
C GLN A 266 -10.44 5.16 -17.09
N GLY A 267 -10.03 6.31 -17.62
CA GLY A 267 -10.84 7.52 -17.66
C GLY A 267 -11.11 8.16 -16.29
N VAL A 268 -10.48 7.69 -15.21
CA VAL A 268 -10.55 8.34 -13.90
C VAL A 268 -9.69 9.59 -13.92
N ASP A 269 -10.23 10.69 -13.42
CA ASP A 269 -9.45 11.91 -13.18
C ASP A 269 -8.52 11.69 -11.97
N LEU A 270 -7.22 11.68 -12.25
CA LEU A 270 -6.17 11.49 -11.24
C LEU A 270 -5.47 12.81 -10.90
N GLY A 271 -6.08 13.96 -11.21
CA GLY A 271 -5.55 15.30 -10.96
C GLY A 271 -5.29 15.64 -9.48
N PHE A 272 -5.71 14.79 -8.54
CA PHE A 272 -5.32 14.94 -7.13
C PHE A 272 -3.79 14.89 -6.92
N VAL A 273 -3.06 14.27 -7.86
CA VAL A 273 -1.59 14.23 -7.81
C VAL A 273 -0.94 15.59 -8.08
N GLU A 274 -1.66 16.53 -8.70
CA GLU A 274 -1.20 17.89 -8.93
C GLU A 274 -1.30 18.74 -7.66
N ARG A 275 -0.32 19.61 -7.43
CA ARG A 275 -0.37 20.56 -6.33
C ARG A 275 -1.36 21.68 -6.68
N LYS A 276 -2.43 21.83 -5.89
CA LYS A 276 -3.29 23.03 -5.98
C LYS A 276 -2.49 24.27 -5.61
N GLY A 277 -2.12 25.09 -6.60
CA GLY A 277 -1.40 26.35 -6.42
C GLY A 277 -0.16 26.56 -7.30
N ALA A 278 0.14 25.66 -8.23
CA ALA A 278 1.09 25.94 -9.31
C ALA A 278 0.36 26.67 -10.46
N ALA A 279 0.13 27.96 -10.27
CA ALA A 279 -0.22 28.91 -11.32
C ALA A 279 0.71 30.12 -11.20
#